data_AF-V6L3Z3-F1
#
_entry.id   AF-V6L3Z3-F1
#
_cell.length_a   1.000
_cell.length_b   1.000
_cell.length_c   1.000
_cell.angle_alpha   90.00
_cell.angle_beta   90.00
_cell.angle_gamma   90.00
#
_symmetry.space_group_name_H-M   'P 1'
#
loop_
_entity.id
_entity.type
_entity.pdbx_description
1 polymer ?
#
loop_
_entity_poly.entity_id
_entity_poly.type
_entity_poly.pdbx_seq_one_letter_code
_entity_poly.pdbx_strand_id
1 'polypeptide(L)' 'AELEDRVAAVYADLVRACAGTRRREAAAALREAALRAVRWRGTGVAFPGLTERSAPGRTGAPVRPTEESRPL' A
#
# COMPACT_ATOMS: atom_id res chain seq x y z
N ALA A 1 3.45 3.16 1.66
CA ALA A 1 4.17 1.87 1.65
C ALA A 1 5.69 2.03 1.75
N GLU A 2 6.19 3.19 2.20
CA GLU A 2 7.64 3.48 2.24
C GLU A 2 8.45 2.47 3.06
N LEU A 3 7.89 1.99 4.18
CA LEU A 3 8.54 0.98 5.01
C LEU A 3 8.65 -0.34 4.24
N GLU A 4 7.56 -0.79 3.64
CA GLU A 4 7.51 -2.03 2.86
C GLU A 4 8.42 -1.98 1.64
N ASP A 5 8.52 -0.84 0.97
CA ASP A 5 9.45 -0.63 -0.15
C ASP A 5 10.91 -0.75 0.31
N ARG A 6 11.27 -0.15 1.45
CA ARG A 6 12.62 -0.26 2.02
C ARG A 6 12.95 -1.69 2.44
N VAL A 7 12.01 -2.39 3.07
CA VAL A 7 12.17 -3.80 3.43
C VAL A 7 12.32 -4.67 2.18
N ALA A 8 11.57 -4.40 1.11
CA ALA A 8 11.72 -5.08 -0.17
C ALA A 8 13.13 -4.86 -0.76
N ALA A 9 13.67 -3.64 -0.74
CA ALA A 9 15.03 -3.38 -1.21
C ALA A 9 16.09 -4.23 -0.46
N VAL A 10 15.98 -4.32 0.87
CA VAL A 10 16.88 -5.16 1.69
C VAL A 10 16.77 -6.65 1.32
N TYR A 11 15.55 -7.16 1.10
CA TYR A 11 15.40 -8.55 0.66
C TYR A 11 15.94 -8.79 -0.75
N ALA A 12 15.85 -7.81 -1.66
CA ALA A 12 16.47 -7.90 -2.97
C ALA A 12 18.01 -8.00 -2.87
N ASP A 13 18.63 -7.25 -1.97
CA ASP A 13 20.06 -7.36 -1.68
C ASP A 13 20.42 -8.75 -1.12
N LEU A 14 19.58 -9.32 -0.23
CA LEU A 14 19.77 -10.68 0.28
C LEU A 14 19.66 -11.75 -0.80
N VAL A 15 18.69 -11.63 -1.73
CA VAL A 15 18.56 -12.52 -2.89
C VAL A 15 19.82 -12.47 -3.74
N ARG A 16 20.39 -11.28 -3.94
CA ARG A 16 21.64 -11.09 -4.69
C ARG A 16 22.84 -11.71 -3.98
N ALA A 17 22.94 -11.57 -2.67
CA ALA A 17 24.08 -12.04 -1.88
C ALA A 17 24.07 -13.55 -1.56
N CYS A 18 22.90 -14.19 -1.51
CA CYS A 18 22.76 -15.60 -1.13
C CYS A 18 22.59 -16.52 -2.34
N ALA A 19 22.72 -17.84 -2.13
CA ALA A 19 22.42 -18.89 -3.12
C ALA A 19 21.58 -20.03 -2.49
N GLY A 20 21.14 -20.99 -3.31
CA GLY A 20 20.42 -22.19 -2.86
C GLY A 20 19.13 -21.87 -2.08
N THR A 21 18.90 -22.61 -0.99
CA THR A 21 17.69 -22.47 -0.15
C THR A 21 17.55 -21.07 0.43
N ARG A 22 18.64 -20.46 0.89
CA ARG A 22 18.63 -19.10 1.47
C ARG A 22 18.21 -18.04 0.46
N ARG A 23 18.61 -18.18 -0.82
CA ARG A 23 18.12 -17.31 -1.90
C ARG A 23 16.60 -17.44 -2.11
N ARG A 24 16.07 -18.66 -2.03
CA ARG A 24 14.62 -18.91 -2.20
C ARG A 24 13.81 -18.30 -1.07
N GLU A 25 14.26 -18.44 0.18
CA GLU A 25 13.63 -17.82 1.35
C GLU A 25 13.62 -16.29 1.25
N ALA A 26 14.76 -15.68 0.86
CA ALA A 26 14.85 -14.25 0.65
C ALA A 26 13.90 -13.77 -0.46
N ALA A 27 13.76 -14.51 -1.56
CA ALA A 27 12.86 -14.18 -2.65
C ALA A 27 11.37 -14.27 -2.24
N ALA A 28 11.02 -15.24 -1.40
CA ALA A 28 9.67 -15.33 -0.84
C ALA A 28 9.36 -14.12 0.05
N ALA A 29 10.28 -13.75 0.93
CA ALA A 29 10.11 -12.59 1.82
C ALA A 29 10.04 -11.26 1.03
N LEU A 30 10.87 -11.12 -0.02
CA LEU A 30 10.80 -9.99 -0.97
C LEU A 30 9.40 -9.84 -1.57
N ARG A 31 8.84 -10.94 -2.10
CA ARG A 31 7.51 -10.94 -2.71
C ARG A 31 6.45 -10.45 -1.72
N GLU A 32 6.45 -10.98 -0.49
CA GLU A 32 5.47 -10.60 0.52
C GLU A 32 5.60 -9.14 0.98
N ALA A 33 6.82 -8.59 1.00
CA ALA A 33 7.06 -7.18 1.26
C ALA A 33 6.52 -6.31 0.12
N ALA A 34 6.86 -6.64 -1.13
CA ALA A 34 6.40 -5.91 -2.32
C ALA A 34 4.87 -5.95 -2.48
N LEU A 35 4.23 -7.10 -2.24
CA LEU A 35 2.77 -7.21 -2.30
C LEU A 35 2.08 -6.38 -1.23
N ARG A 36 2.63 -6.35 0.01
CA ARG A 36 2.13 -5.41 1.02
C ARG A 36 2.32 -3.98 0.56
N ALA A 37 3.47 -3.63 0.00
CA ALA A 37 3.70 -2.28 -0.48
C ALA A 37 2.62 -1.85 -1.48
N VAL A 38 2.31 -2.69 -2.47
CA VAL A 38 1.23 -2.45 -3.44
C VAL A 38 -0.14 -2.34 -2.75
N ARG A 39 -0.45 -3.28 -1.85
CA ARG A 39 -1.74 -3.29 -1.12
C ARG A 39 -1.99 -1.99 -0.37
N TRP A 40 -0.96 -1.44 0.28
CA TRP A 40 -1.07 -0.20 1.07
C TRP A 40 -0.86 1.07 0.23
N ARG A 41 -0.37 0.97 -1.01
CA ARG A 41 -0.20 2.12 -1.92
C ARG A 41 -1.54 2.64 -2.46
N GLY A 42 -2.61 1.84 -2.36
CA GLY A 42 -3.98 2.34 -2.45
C GLY A 42 -4.43 2.78 -3.84
N THR A 43 -4.25 1.94 -4.86
CA THR A 43 -4.96 2.09 -6.13
C THR A 43 -6.31 1.36 -6.02
N GLY A 44 -7.38 2.11 -5.80
CA GLY A 44 -8.74 1.60 -5.95
C GLY A 44 -9.16 1.60 -7.42
N VAL A 45 -10.03 0.68 -7.83
CA VAL A 45 -10.79 0.86 -9.07
C VAL A 45 -12.03 1.69 -8.75
N ALA A 46 -12.43 2.58 -9.67
CA ALA A 46 -13.69 3.28 -9.56
C ALA A 46 -14.83 2.26 -9.45
N PHE A 47 -15.76 2.51 -8.53
CA PHE A 47 -16.98 1.70 -8.44
C PHE A 47 -17.84 1.93 -9.70
N PRO A 48 -18.35 0.87 -10.35
CA PRO A 48 -19.18 1.01 -11.55
C PRO A 48 -20.41 1.90 -11.29
N GLY A 49 -20.66 2.85 -12.19
CA GLY A 49 -21.81 3.76 -12.09
C GLY A 49 -21.65 4.91 -11.08
N LEU A 50 -20.48 5.06 -10.43
CA LEU A 50 -20.21 6.16 -9.51
C LEU A 50 -19.10 7.07 -10.05
N THR A 51 -19.35 8.38 -10.02
CA THR A 51 -18.34 9.39 -10.35
C THR A 51 -17.26 9.40 -9.27
N GLU A 52 -16.02 9.08 -9.65
CA GLU A 52 -14.90 9.12 -8.72
C GLU A 52 -14.57 10.55 -8.29
N ARG A 53 -14.41 10.77 -6.99
CA ARG A 53 -13.93 12.04 -6.43
C ARG A 53 -12.44 11.92 -6.08
N SER A 54 -11.61 11.63 -7.08
CA SER A 54 -10.17 11.43 -6.88
C SER A 54 -9.44 12.78 -6.72
N ALA A 55 -9.14 13.16 -5.47
CA ALA A 55 -8.09 14.14 -5.19
C ALA A 55 -6.73 13.41 -5.20
N PRO A 56 -5.74 13.86 -6.00
CA PRO A 56 -4.45 13.17 -6.05
C PRO A 56 -3.80 13.17 -4.65
N GLY A 57 -3.57 11.96 -4.13
CA GLY A 57 -2.85 11.72 -2.87
C GLY A 57 -3.71 11.54 -1.61
N ARG A 58 -5.04 11.52 -1.68
CA ARG A 58 -5.91 11.34 -0.49
C ARG A 58 -6.84 10.14 -0.64
N THR A 59 -6.29 8.95 -0.44
CA THR A 59 -7.09 7.73 -0.26
C THR A 59 -7.59 7.69 1.19
N GLY A 60 -8.86 8.09 1.42
CA GLY A 60 -9.59 7.81 2.66
C GLY A 60 -9.44 8.82 3.81
N ALA A 61 -9.80 10.09 3.59
CA ALA A 61 -10.12 10.97 4.73
C ALA A 61 -11.60 10.81 5.11
N PRO A 62 -11.95 10.45 6.36
CA PRO A 62 -13.35 10.36 6.77
C PRO A 62 -14.00 11.74 6.65
N VAL A 63 -15.20 11.77 6.05
CA VAL A 63 -16.09 12.93 6.13
C VAL A 63 -16.34 13.20 7.61
N ARG A 64 -15.90 14.37 8.10
CA ARG A 64 -16.39 14.88 9.39
C ARG A 64 -17.87 15.14 9.20
N PRO A 65 -18.77 14.55 10.01
CA PRO A 65 -20.17 14.94 10.01
C PRO A 65 -20.21 16.45 10.28
N THR A 66 -20.75 17.22 9.35
CA THR A 66 -21.03 18.63 9.57
C THR A 66 -22.05 18.68 10.70
N GLU A 67 -21.65 19.24 11.84
CA GLU A 67 -22.52 19.46 12.98
C GLU A 67 -23.62 20.45 12.53
N GLU A 68 -24.78 19.88 12.20
CA GLU A 68 -25.94 20.61 11.72
C GLU A 68 -26.41 21.57 12.82
N SER A 69 -26.31 22.86 12.53
CA SER A 69 -26.63 23.95 13.44
C SER A 69 -28.05 23.82 13.97
N ARG A 70 -28.18 23.55 15.27
CA ARG A 70 -29.45 23.59 16.01
C ARG A 70 -29.88 25.06 16.17
N PRO A 71 -31.03 25.51 15.63
CA PRO A 71 -31.57 26.82 15.95
C PRO A 71 -32.22 26.82 17.35
N LEU A 72 -32.10 27.95 18.04
CA LEU A 72 -32.65 28.27 19.37
C LEU A 72 -34.16 28.54 19.32
#